data_AF-A0A6J7L3U1-F1
#
_entry.id   AF-A0A6J7L3U1-F1
#
_cell.length_a   1.000
_cell.length_b   1.000
_cell.length_c   1.000
_cell.angle_alpha   90.00
_cell.angle_beta   90.00
_cell.angle_gamma   90.00
#
_symmetry.space_group_name_H-M   'P 1'
#
loop_
_entity.id
_entity.type
_entity.pdbx_description
1 polymer ?
#
loop_
_entity_poly.entity_id
_entity_poly.type
_entity_poly.pdbx_seq_one_letter_code
_entity_poly.pdbx_strand_id
1 'polypeptide(L)'
;MSLVVHVDAPENHKDYLHRAGRTARAGAVGTVVTLATHKQRRGVHGLTARAGVKLTESNVKPLDSTLVRITGAVEPSGIPIEESSPGRGESSDKSQGRRGSRSKGGGRRKKSRPRPNERRKRPR
;
A
#
# COMPACT_ATOMS: atom_id res chain seq x y z
N MET A 1 -13.37 -16.79 -5.84
CA MET A 1 -12.11 -16.55 -6.57
C MET A 1 -11.81 -15.07 -6.50
N SER A 2 -10.62 -14.71 -6.05
CA SER A 2 -10.18 -13.32 -5.87
C SER A 2 -9.35 -12.90 -7.07
N LEU A 3 -9.66 -11.75 -7.66
CA LEU A 3 -8.97 -11.18 -8.81
C LEU A 3 -8.35 -9.83 -8.42
N VAL A 4 -7.08 -9.64 -8.78
CA VAL A 4 -6.43 -8.31 -8.78
C VAL A 4 -6.00 -8.00 -10.20
N VAL A 5 -6.37 -6.81 -10.67
CA VAL A 5 -5.96 -6.29 -11.98
C VAL A 5 -5.05 -5.09 -11.74
N HIS A 6 -3.81 -5.20 -12.18
CA HIS A 6 -2.92 -4.04 -12.33
C HIS A 6 -3.18 -3.45 -13.71
N VAL A 7 -3.84 -2.28 -13.74
CA VAL A 7 -4.05 -1.52 -14.98
C VAL A 7 -2.72 -1.05 -15.56
N ASP A 8 -1.77 -0.70 -14.68
CA ASP A 8 -0.37 -0.47 -14.99
C ASP A 8 0.52 -1.36 -14.13
N ALA A 9 1.61 -1.86 -14.71
CA ALA A 9 2.58 -2.68 -14.00
C ALA A 9 3.23 -1.91 -12.83
N PRO A 10 3.36 -2.51 -11.64
CA PRO A 10 4.14 -1.94 -10.54
C PRO A 10 5.59 -1.67 -10.95
N GLU A 11 6.26 -0.70 -10.30
CA GLU A 11 7.64 -0.34 -10.67
C GLU A 11 8.68 -1.35 -10.16
N ASN A 12 8.38 -2.05 -9.05
CA ASN A 12 9.29 -3.00 -8.43
C ASN A 12 8.58 -4.28 -7.93
N HIS A 13 9.40 -5.32 -7.69
CA HIS A 13 8.92 -6.66 -7.35
C HIS A 13 8.31 -6.76 -5.95
N LYS A 14 8.72 -5.92 -4.99
CA LYS A 14 8.13 -5.90 -3.66
C LYS A 14 6.70 -5.38 -3.72
N ASP A 15 6.50 -4.26 -4.42
CA ASP A 15 5.18 -3.67 -4.63
C ASP A 15 4.25 -4.63 -5.38
N TYR A 16 4.79 -5.33 -6.38
CA TYR A 16 4.06 -6.40 -7.04
C TYR A 16 3.56 -7.45 -6.06
N LEU A 17 4.42 -7.99 -5.19
CA LEU A 17 4.02 -9.01 -4.20
C LEU A 17 3.03 -8.46 -3.17
N HIS A 18 3.21 -7.24 -2.69
CA HIS A 18 2.30 -6.60 -1.73
C HIS A 18 0.89 -6.38 -2.30
N ARG A 19 0.81 -5.98 -3.58
CA ARG A 19 -0.47 -5.78 -4.28
C ARG A 19 -1.11 -7.12 -4.67
N ALA A 20 -0.32 -8.04 -5.24
CA ALA A 20 -0.76 -9.38 -5.62
C ALA A 20 -1.27 -10.20 -4.42
N GLY A 21 -0.65 -10.04 -3.25
CA GLY A 21 -1.00 -10.74 -2.01
C GLY A 21 -2.41 -10.45 -1.47
N ARG A 22 -3.17 -9.54 -2.09
CA ARG A 22 -4.59 -9.31 -1.76
C ARG A 22 -5.49 -10.48 -2.16
N THR A 23 -5.01 -11.37 -3.02
CA THR A 23 -5.83 -12.41 -3.64
C THR A 23 -5.77 -13.78 -2.96
N ALA A 24 -4.89 -14.02 -1.98
CA ALA A 24 -4.79 -15.32 -1.30
C ALA A 24 -4.90 -15.15 0.22
N ARG A 25 -6.13 -15.17 0.74
CA ARG A 25 -6.41 -15.20 2.19
C ARG A 25 -6.88 -16.60 2.58
N ALA A 26 -6.44 -17.10 3.73
CA ALA A 26 -6.86 -18.40 4.29
C ALA A 26 -6.68 -19.61 3.35
N GLY A 27 -5.58 -19.65 2.58
CA GLY A 27 -5.29 -20.77 1.67
C GLY A 27 -6.09 -20.77 0.37
N ALA A 28 -6.92 -19.75 0.12
CA ALA A 28 -7.63 -19.59 -1.14
C ALA A 28 -6.68 -19.24 -2.30
N VAL A 29 -7.00 -19.75 -3.49
CA VAL A 29 -6.30 -19.43 -4.73
C VAL A 29 -6.91 -18.17 -5.36
N GLY A 30 -6.05 -17.31 -5.89
CA GLY A 30 -6.45 -16.07 -6.56
C GLY A 30 -5.69 -15.85 -7.87
N THR A 31 -6.18 -14.93 -8.69
CA THR A 31 -5.59 -14.58 -9.99
C THR A 31 -5.13 -13.13 -9.98
N VAL A 32 -3.95 -12.89 -10.52
CA VAL A 32 -3.39 -11.55 -10.70
C VAL A 32 -3.15 -11.34 -12.18
N VAL A 33 -3.78 -10.30 -12.73
CA VAL A 33 -3.63 -9.89 -14.13
C VAL A 33 -2.88 -8.56 -14.14
N THR A 34 -1.83 -8.47 -14.95
CA THR A 34 -1.12 -7.20 -15.16
C THR A 34 -1.21 -6.83 -16.63
N LEU A 35 -1.82 -5.69 -16.92
CA LEU A 35 -1.87 -5.15 -18.26
C LEU A 35 -0.55 -4.41 -18.54
N ALA A 36 -0.01 -4.65 -19.73
CA ALA A 36 1.25 -4.05 -20.14
C ALA A 36 1.26 -3.85 -21.65
N THR A 37 1.79 -2.70 -22.08
CA THR A 37 2.03 -2.43 -23.49
C THR A 37 3.22 -3.25 -24.01
N HIS A 38 3.34 -3.38 -25.34
CA HIS A 38 4.49 -4.04 -25.97
C HIS A 38 5.84 -3.47 -25.50
N LYS A 39 5.93 -2.16 -25.27
CA LYS A 39 7.15 -1.49 -24.77
C LYS A 39 7.50 -1.90 -23.34
N GLN A 40 6.50 -2.15 -22.50
CA GLN A 40 6.68 -2.52 -21.09
C GLN A 40 6.96 -4.02 -20.88
N ARG A 41 6.70 -4.87 -21.89
CA ARG A 41 6.81 -6.33 -21.78
C ARG A 41 8.11 -6.81 -21.12
N ARG A 42 9.27 -6.33 -21.59
CA ARG A 42 10.57 -6.74 -21.05
C ARG A 42 10.72 -6.37 -19.56
N GLY A 43 10.22 -5.20 -19.18
CA GLY A 43 10.22 -4.74 -17.79
C GLY A 43 9.36 -5.63 -16.89
N VAL A 44 8.16 -6.00 -17.37
CA VAL A 44 7.24 -6.89 -16.64
C VAL A 44 7.85 -8.28 -16.44
N HIS A 45 8.44 -8.87 -17.48
CA HIS A 45 9.15 -10.16 -17.36
C HIS A 45 10.27 -10.11 -16.31
N GLY A 46 11.09 -9.05 -16.32
CA GLY A 46 12.15 -8.87 -15.32
C GLY A 46 11.61 -8.61 -13.90
N LEU A 47 10.44 -7.98 -13.78
CA LEU A 47 9.77 -7.76 -12.51
C LEU A 47 9.20 -9.06 -11.93
N THR A 48 8.49 -9.87 -12.73
CA THR A 48 7.89 -11.13 -12.26
C THR A 48 8.97 -12.17 -11.95
N ALA A 49 10.06 -12.20 -12.72
CA ALA A 49 11.21 -13.05 -12.42
C ALA A 49 11.84 -12.69 -11.07
N ARG A 50 12.05 -11.39 -10.78
CA ARG A 50 12.55 -10.92 -9.47
C ARG A 50 11.56 -11.17 -8.32
N ALA A 51 10.27 -11.21 -8.62
CA ALA A 51 9.23 -11.60 -7.66
C ALA A 51 9.12 -13.12 -7.45
N GLY A 52 9.86 -13.94 -8.22
CA GLY A 52 9.77 -15.40 -8.15
C GLY A 52 8.46 -15.97 -8.70
N VAL A 53 7.77 -15.23 -9.57
CA VAL A 53 6.46 -15.61 -10.12
C VAL A 53 6.59 -16.05 -11.58
N LYS A 54 6.01 -17.21 -11.90
CA LYS A 54 5.89 -17.68 -13.29
C LYS A 54 4.83 -16.84 -14.01
N LEU A 55 5.26 -16.12 -15.04
CA LEU A 55 4.38 -15.31 -15.87
C LEU A 55 3.82 -16.13 -17.04
N THR A 56 2.52 -16.04 -17.27
CA THR A 56 1.88 -16.48 -18.51
C THR A 56 1.53 -15.24 -19.32
N GLU A 57 2.07 -15.13 -20.53
CA GLU A 57 1.83 -14.02 -21.45
C GLU A 57 0.70 -14.36 -22.42
N SER A 58 -0.15 -13.38 -22.72
CA SER A 58 -1.16 -13.47 -23.77
C SER A 58 -1.31 -12.11 -24.43
N ASN A 59 -1.15 -12.06 -25.75
CA ASN A 59 -1.42 -10.86 -26.52
C ASN A 59 -2.93 -10.78 -26.77
N VAL A 60 -3.54 -9.66 -26.38
CA VAL A 60 -4.99 -9.47 -26.41
C VAL A 60 -5.32 -8.11 -27.00
N LYS A 61 -6.49 -8.00 -27.61
CA LYS A 61 -7.12 -6.72 -27.98
C LYS A 61 -8.15 -6.32 -26.92
N PRO A 62 -8.64 -5.06 -26.93
CA PRO A 62 -9.80 -4.69 -26.12
C PRO A 62 -10.95 -5.68 -26.36
N LEU A 63 -11.60 -6.11 -25.28
CA LEU A 63 -12.72 -7.06 -25.28
C LEU A 63 -12.41 -8.46 -25.85
N ASP A 64 -11.13 -8.83 -25.99
CA ASP A 64 -10.76 -10.18 -26.40
C ASP A 64 -11.34 -11.23 -25.43
N SER A 65 -11.93 -12.28 -26.00
CA SER A 65 -12.50 -13.42 -25.27
C SER A 65 -11.58 -14.00 -24.20
N THR A 66 -10.25 -13.98 -24.42
CA THR A 66 -9.27 -14.48 -23.45
C THR A 66 -9.20 -13.58 -22.23
N LEU A 67 -9.18 -12.25 -22.44
CA LEU A 67 -9.15 -11.28 -21.35
C LEU A 67 -10.46 -11.32 -20.55
N VAL A 68 -11.60 -11.39 -21.24
CA VAL A 68 -12.92 -11.56 -20.62
C VAL A 68 -12.98 -12.83 -19.77
N ARG A 69 -12.51 -13.97 -20.31
CA ARG A 69 -12.52 -15.25 -19.59
C ARG A 69 -11.64 -15.25 -18.33
N ILE A 70 -10.46 -14.65 -18.39
CA ILE A 70 -9.53 -14.61 -17.25
C ILE A 70 -10.03 -13.67 -16.15
N THR A 71 -10.62 -12.53 -16.54
CA THR A 71 -11.02 -11.49 -15.59
C THR A 71 -12.48 -11.59 -15.15
N GLY A 72 -13.32 -12.33 -15.86
CA GLY A 72 -14.78 -12.27 -15.68
C GLY A 72 -15.35 -10.91 -16.06
N ALA A 73 -14.67 -10.12 -16.90
CA ALA A 73 -15.12 -8.80 -17.29
C ALA A 73 -16.49 -8.84 -17.96
N VAL A 74 -17.33 -7.86 -17.63
CA VAL A 74 -18.67 -7.66 -18.20
C VAL A 74 -18.74 -6.24 -18.72
N GLU A 75 -19.54 -6.01 -19.76
CA GLU A 75 -19.77 -4.65 -20.26
C GLU A 75 -20.38 -3.77 -19.15
N PRO A 76 -19.76 -2.63 -18.83
CA PRO A 76 -20.29 -1.73 -17.81
C PRO A 76 -21.64 -1.16 -18.27
N SER A 77 -22.55 -0.92 -17.33
CA SER A 77 -23.89 -0.38 -17.63
C SER A 77 -23.89 1.01 -18.28
N GLY A 78 -22.77 1.73 -18.19
CA GLY A 78 -22.65 3.13 -18.65
C GLY A 78 -23.36 4.15 -17.76
N ILE A 79 -24.04 3.71 -16.70
CA ILE A 79 -24.72 4.58 -15.74
C ILE A 79 -23.68 5.05 -14.72
N PRO A 80 -23.49 6.37 -14.54
CA PRO A 80 -22.59 6.90 -13.51
C PRO A 80 -22.99 6.41 -12.11
N ILE A 81 -22.01 6.03 -11.30
CA ILE A 81 -22.25 5.73 -9.89
C ILE A 81 -22.27 7.03 -9.09
N GLU A 82 -23.31 7.24 -8.29
CA GLU A 82 -23.36 8.31 -7.30
C GLU A 82 -22.26 8.05 -6.26
N GLU A 83 -21.30 8.95 -6.13
CA GLU A 83 -20.27 8.85 -5.11
C GLU A 83 -20.90 9.08 -3.73
N SER A 84 -21.21 8.00 -3.01
CA SER A 84 -21.57 8.11 -1.60
C SER A 84 -20.34 8.58 -0.82
N SER A 85 -20.23 9.89 -0.59
CA SER A 85 -19.23 10.44 0.33
C SER A 85 -19.41 9.75 1.68
N PRO A 86 -18.39 9.04 2.22
CA PRO A 86 -18.49 8.53 3.57
C PRO A 86 -18.64 9.74 4.48
N GLY A 87 -19.80 9.84 5.14
CA GLY A 87 -20.10 10.90 6.08
C GLY A 87 -18.91 11.08 7.00
N ARG A 88 -18.37 12.29 7.01
CA ARG A 88 -17.30 12.72 7.90
C ARG A 88 -17.84 12.56 9.31
N GLY A 89 -17.60 11.40 9.92
CA GLY A 89 -18.00 11.10 11.27
C GLY A 89 -17.48 12.20 12.17
N GLU A 90 -18.41 12.95 12.76
CA GLU A 90 -18.14 13.96 13.76
C GLU A 90 -17.22 13.34 14.81
N SER A 91 -15.96 13.78 14.85
CA SER A 91 -15.09 13.52 15.97
C SER A 91 -15.66 14.29 17.15
N SER A 92 -16.51 13.60 17.90
CA SER A 92 -17.12 14.02 19.15
C SER A 92 -16.10 14.73 20.04
N ASP A 93 -16.43 15.97 20.38
CA ASP A 93 -15.88 16.74 21.49
C ASP A 93 -15.80 15.85 22.74
N LYS A 94 -14.58 15.46 23.13
CA LYS A 94 -14.32 14.87 24.45
C LYS A 94 -13.71 15.92 25.36
N SER A 95 -14.59 16.75 25.88
CA SER A 95 -14.43 17.39 27.18
C SER A 95 -14.06 16.35 28.26
N GLN A 96 -12.82 16.40 28.75
CA GLN A 96 -12.44 15.79 30.02
C GLN A 96 -11.78 16.84 30.91
N GLY A 97 -12.63 17.65 31.54
CA GLY A 97 -12.31 18.21 32.84
C GLY A 97 -12.59 17.18 33.92
N ARG A 98 -11.57 16.83 34.73
CA ARG A 98 -11.63 16.70 36.21
C ARG A 98 -10.36 16.09 36.79
N ARG A 99 -9.66 16.89 37.61
CA ARG A 99 -8.95 16.62 38.88
C ARG A 99 -7.82 17.66 38.98
N GLY A 100 -7.90 18.69 39.80
CA GLY A 100 -8.16 18.63 41.24
C GLY A 100 -6.85 18.98 41.96
N SER A 101 -6.77 20.22 42.43
CA SER A 101 -5.74 20.90 43.23
C SER A 101 -4.83 20.03 44.12
N ARG A 102 -3.51 20.31 44.08
CA ARG A 102 -2.61 20.32 45.26
C ARG A 102 -1.37 21.17 45.00
N SER A 103 -1.36 22.35 45.61
CA SER A 103 -0.22 23.27 45.75
C SER A 103 0.79 22.75 46.79
N LYS A 104 2.11 22.78 46.49
CA LYS A 104 3.18 23.19 47.43
C LYS A 104 4.60 23.08 46.82
N GLY A 105 5.32 24.22 46.81
CA GLY A 105 6.79 24.35 46.92
C GLY A 105 7.63 23.81 45.75
N GLY A 106 8.66 24.47 45.22
CA GLY A 106 9.43 25.62 45.66
C GLY A 106 10.84 25.47 45.09
N GLY A 107 11.34 26.49 44.40
CA GLY A 107 12.78 26.82 44.39
C GLY A 107 13.68 26.32 43.25
N ARG A 108 14.35 27.32 42.65
CA ARG A 108 15.75 27.36 42.17
C ARG A 108 16.02 26.77 40.76
N ARG A 109 16.07 27.61 39.72
CA ARG A 109 17.19 28.49 39.24
C ARG A 109 18.42 27.73 38.67
N LYS A 110 18.66 28.02 37.38
CA LYS A 110 19.94 28.02 36.61
C LYS A 110 20.58 26.63 36.40
N LYS A 111 21.21 26.30 35.27
CA LYS A 111 22.10 27.12 34.44
C LYS A 111 22.26 26.48 33.05
N SER A 112 22.43 27.34 32.06
CA SER A 112 22.66 27.08 30.65
C SER A 112 23.98 26.35 30.34
N ARG A 113 24.02 25.77 29.13
CA ARG A 113 25.14 25.72 28.16
C ARG A 113 26.09 24.49 28.15
N PRO A 114 26.80 24.21 27.03
CA PRO A 114 26.42 23.17 26.04
C PRO A 114 27.52 22.09 25.83
N ARG A 115 27.25 21.10 24.96
CA ARG A 115 28.22 20.12 24.41
C ARG A 115 29.36 20.85 23.68
N PRO A 116 30.62 20.37 23.65
CA PRO A 116 31.00 19.34 22.66
C PRO A 116 32.23 18.45 23.01
N ASN A 117 32.34 17.33 22.29
CA ASN A 117 33.60 16.72 21.84
C ASN A 117 34.51 16.04 22.88
N GLU A 118 34.40 14.71 23.02
CA GLU A 118 35.58 13.88 23.29
C GLU A 118 35.44 12.48 22.69
N ARG A 119 35.60 12.41 21.36
CA ARG A 119 36.01 11.19 20.67
C ARG A 119 37.53 11.12 20.77
N ARG A 120 38.10 10.35 21.70
CA ARG A 120 39.30 9.53 21.45
C ARG A 120 39.78 8.73 22.67
N LYS A 121 40.01 7.43 22.38
CA LYS A 121 40.99 6.50 22.97
C LYS A 121 40.56 5.68 24.20
N ARG A 122 40.10 4.46 23.89
CA ARG A 122 40.61 3.20 24.50
C ARG A 122 41.41 2.48 23.38
N PRO A 123 42.49 1.72 23.66
CA PRO A 123 42.35 0.43 24.35
C PRO A 123 43.55 -0.07 25.21
N ARG A 124 43.22 -1.12 25.99
CA ARG A 124 44.04 -2.16 26.66
C ARG A 124 45.12 -1.72 27.66
#